data_AF-A0A653B6M7-F1
#
_entry.id   AF-A0A653B6M7-F1
#
_cell.length_a   1.000
_cell.length_b   1.000
_cell.length_c   1.000
_cell.angle_alpha   90.00
_cell.angle_beta   90.00
_cell.angle_gamma   90.00
#
_symmetry.space_group_name_H-M   'P 1'
#
loop_
_entity.id
_entity.type
_entity.pdbx_description
1 polymer ?
#
loop_
_entity_poly.entity_id
_entity_poly.type
_entity_poly.pdbx_seq_one_letter_code
_entity_poly.pdbx_strand_id
1 'polypeptide(L)'
;MLDNLNQYSGEILLASTLLLGFIIRGFSAPYLAEKAKNTATKEDVAEITKKVEGIRTQLAELSNFKATRRANQEKHLLSFHDAAVEILHKRYSINFGDLPMDQGKSLFEFQTEFHKNIVTLLKEHQRLVLFFNKKDELVAYAGTTIRAALNSKITFKNNFSAVKSTSIDEQFAYASGDKQEYFKAARKADEANKKYWSEMHPHIEEYRGALELFVNALNGFLANPDPE
;
A
#
# COMPACT_ATOMS: atom_id res chain seq x y z
N MET A 1 -16.12 66.06 -83.35
CA MET A 1 -16.58 64.69 -82.95
C MET A 1 -15.64 64.00 -81.96
N LEU A 2 -14.40 64.47 -81.73
CA LEU A 2 -13.45 63.87 -80.77
C LEU A 2 -13.57 64.43 -79.33
N ASP A 3 -14.13 65.61 -79.12
CA ASP A 3 -14.23 66.21 -77.76
C ASP A 3 -15.29 65.57 -76.86
N ASN A 4 -16.37 65.00 -77.43
CA ASN A 4 -17.39 64.28 -76.67
C ASN A 4 -16.95 62.86 -76.25
N LEU A 5 -15.81 62.34 -76.70
CA LEU A 5 -15.32 61.02 -76.24
C LEU A 5 -14.45 61.15 -74.98
N ASN A 6 -13.69 62.23 -74.84
CA ASN A 6 -12.84 62.50 -73.67
C ASN A 6 -13.62 62.98 -72.43
N GLN A 7 -14.74 63.69 -72.63
CA GLN A 7 -15.58 64.14 -71.52
C GLN A 7 -16.28 62.95 -70.83
N TYR A 8 -16.82 62.01 -71.60
CA TYR A 8 -17.47 60.80 -71.05
C TYR A 8 -16.45 59.81 -70.47
N SER A 9 -15.23 59.72 -70.99
CA SER A 9 -14.19 58.85 -70.41
C SER A 9 -13.75 59.29 -69.01
N GLY A 10 -13.70 60.61 -68.76
CA GLY A 10 -13.36 61.16 -67.44
C GLY A 10 -14.44 60.89 -66.39
N GLU A 11 -15.71 61.04 -66.77
CA GLU A 11 -16.87 60.77 -65.90
C GLU A 11 -17.04 59.28 -65.60
N ILE A 12 -16.81 58.40 -66.59
CA ILE A 12 -16.83 56.95 -66.39
C ILE A 12 -15.70 56.51 -65.45
N LEU A 13 -14.50 57.10 -65.60
CA LEU A 13 -13.38 56.80 -64.72
C LEU A 13 -13.70 57.19 -63.27
N LEU A 14 -14.22 58.41 -63.05
CA LEU A 14 -14.62 58.91 -61.73
C LEU A 14 -15.75 58.09 -61.10
N ALA A 15 -16.77 57.73 -61.89
CA ALA A 15 -17.86 56.88 -61.44
C ALA A 15 -17.34 55.49 -61.04
N SER A 16 -16.39 54.93 -61.81
CA SER A 16 -15.81 53.61 -61.51
C SER A 16 -14.96 53.61 -60.24
N THR A 17 -14.16 54.65 -59.97
CA THR A 17 -13.39 54.78 -58.71
C THR A 17 -14.29 55.01 -57.50
N LEU A 18 -15.38 55.78 -57.65
CA LEU A 18 -16.36 55.97 -56.59
C LEU A 18 -17.09 54.66 -56.26
N LEU A 19 -17.46 53.87 -57.28
CA LEU A 19 -18.09 52.56 -57.11
C LEU A 19 -17.14 51.57 -56.43
N LEU A 20 -15.88 51.51 -56.87
CA LEU A 20 -14.84 50.69 -56.22
C LEU A 20 -14.60 51.11 -54.78
N GLY A 21 -14.53 52.42 -54.50
CA GLY A 21 -14.41 52.95 -53.15
C GLY A 21 -15.60 52.58 -52.26
N PHE A 22 -16.82 52.59 -52.80
CA PHE A 22 -18.04 52.22 -52.09
C PHE A 22 -18.07 50.72 -51.77
N ILE A 23 -17.68 49.87 -52.72
CA ILE A 23 -17.59 48.41 -52.53
C ILE A 23 -16.50 48.09 -51.49
N ILE A 24 -15.29 48.64 -51.63
CA ILE A 24 -14.20 48.39 -50.68
C ILE A 24 -14.60 48.84 -49.26
N ARG A 25 -15.24 50.01 -49.12
CA ARG A 25 -15.71 50.49 -47.82
C ARG A 25 -16.81 49.61 -47.22
N GLY A 26 -17.73 49.12 -48.04
CA GLY A 26 -18.84 48.25 -47.61
C GLY A 26 -18.37 46.86 -47.16
N PHE A 27 -17.34 46.30 -47.80
CA PHE A 27 -16.86 44.94 -47.52
C PHE A 27 -15.65 44.87 -46.57
N SER A 28 -14.82 45.91 -46.49
CA SER A 28 -13.63 45.89 -45.62
C SER A 28 -13.96 46.01 -44.13
N ALA A 29 -14.92 46.87 -43.75
CA ALA A 29 -15.26 47.10 -42.35
C ALA A 29 -15.89 45.88 -41.66
N PRO A 30 -16.87 45.16 -42.26
CA PRO A 30 -17.39 43.92 -41.70
C PRO A 30 -16.33 42.82 -41.62
N TYR A 31 -15.52 42.65 -42.67
CA TYR A 31 -14.47 41.63 -42.71
C TYR A 31 -13.37 41.85 -41.66
N LEU A 32 -12.95 43.10 -41.44
CA LEU A 32 -11.99 43.45 -40.38
C LEU A 32 -12.60 43.29 -38.98
N ALA A 33 -13.87 43.65 -38.80
CA ALA A 33 -14.58 43.45 -37.53
C ALA A 33 -14.75 41.96 -37.20
N GLU A 34 -15.04 41.12 -38.19
CA GLU A 34 -15.22 39.68 -38.03
C GLU A 34 -13.89 38.95 -37.81
N LYS A 35 -12.81 39.40 -38.47
CA LYS A 35 -11.44 38.96 -38.14
C LYS A 35 -11.01 39.36 -36.74
N ALA A 36 -11.30 40.60 -36.31
CA ALA A 36 -11.00 41.06 -34.95
C ALA A 36 -11.77 40.25 -33.89
N LYS A 37 -13.02 39.85 -34.19
CA LYS A 37 -13.86 39.04 -33.31
C LYS A 37 -13.41 37.59 -33.16
N ASN A 38 -12.72 37.03 -34.16
CA ASN A 38 -12.17 35.67 -34.15
C ASN A 38 -10.69 35.58 -33.73
N THR A 39 -10.08 36.70 -33.33
CA THR A 39 -8.69 36.69 -32.86
C THR A 39 -8.70 36.64 -31.33
N ALA A 40 -8.36 35.49 -30.75
CA ALA A 40 -8.02 35.42 -29.33
C ALA A 40 -6.96 36.49 -29.05
N THR A 41 -7.24 37.42 -28.15
CA THR A 41 -6.29 38.48 -27.83
C THR A 41 -5.04 37.84 -27.21
N LYS A 42 -3.87 38.48 -27.33
CA LYS A 42 -2.64 37.97 -26.70
C LYS A 42 -2.81 37.77 -25.19
N GLU A 43 -3.71 38.55 -24.58
CA GLU A 43 -4.11 38.43 -23.17
C GLU A 43 -4.91 37.15 -22.91
N ASP A 44 -5.86 36.79 -23.79
CA ASP A 44 -6.61 35.52 -23.69
C ASP A 44 -5.68 34.30 -23.79
N VAL A 45 -4.72 34.33 -24.72
CA VAL A 45 -3.72 33.24 -24.88
C VAL A 45 -2.83 33.14 -23.64
N ALA A 46 -2.43 34.26 -23.06
CA ALA A 46 -1.64 34.28 -21.83
C ALA A 46 -2.44 33.76 -20.62
N GLU A 47 -3.72 34.13 -20.50
CA GLU A 47 -4.60 33.63 -19.45
C GLU A 47 -4.84 32.12 -19.57
N ILE A 48 -5.13 31.63 -20.78
CA ILE A 48 -5.28 30.19 -21.05
C ILE A 48 -3.99 29.46 -20.73
N THR A 49 -2.83 29.97 -21.15
CA THR A 49 -1.52 29.36 -20.86
C THR A 49 -1.28 29.26 -19.35
N LYS A 50 -1.58 30.32 -18.60
CA LYS A 50 -1.46 30.34 -17.14
C LYS A 50 -2.38 29.32 -16.48
N LYS A 51 -3.63 29.18 -16.96
CA LYS A 51 -4.58 28.15 -16.47
C LYS A 51 -4.10 26.74 -16.77
N VAL A 52 -3.60 26.49 -17.99
CA VAL A 52 -3.07 25.18 -18.40
C VAL A 52 -1.84 24.79 -17.56
N GLU A 53 -0.91 25.71 -17.33
CA GLU A 53 0.25 25.47 -16.46
C GLU A 53 -0.15 25.24 -15.00
N GLY A 54 -1.15 25.98 -14.51
CA GLY A 54 -1.74 25.73 -13.18
C GLY A 54 -2.33 24.32 -13.05
N ILE A 55 -3.11 23.88 -14.05
CA ILE A 55 -3.69 22.52 -14.10
C ILE A 55 -2.59 21.46 -14.18
N ARG A 56 -1.55 21.66 -15.00
CA ARG A 56 -0.40 20.76 -15.11
C ARG A 56 0.32 20.60 -13.77
N THR A 57 0.50 21.70 -13.04
CA THR A 57 1.15 21.71 -11.73
C THR A 57 0.32 20.91 -10.72
N GLN A 58 -0.99 21.16 -10.66
CA GLN A 58 -1.91 20.40 -9.78
C GLN A 58 -1.97 18.91 -10.13
N LEU A 59 -1.95 18.56 -11.42
CA LEU A 59 -1.88 17.18 -11.88
C LEU A 59 -0.57 16.50 -11.47
N ALA A 60 0.56 17.20 -11.59
CA ALA A 60 1.86 16.69 -11.17
C ALA A 60 1.92 16.46 -9.65
N GLU A 61 1.39 17.40 -8.85
CA GLU A 61 1.29 17.26 -7.39
C GLU A 61 0.40 16.08 -6.99
N LEU A 62 -0.77 15.92 -7.63
CA LEU A 62 -1.67 14.81 -7.38
C LEU A 62 -1.03 13.46 -7.76
N SER A 63 -0.34 13.40 -8.91
CA SER A 63 0.39 12.21 -9.35
C SER A 63 1.48 11.83 -8.35
N ASN A 64 2.27 12.80 -7.88
CA ASN A 64 3.33 12.57 -6.89
C ASN A 64 2.75 12.11 -5.55
N PHE A 65 1.63 12.69 -5.11
CA PHE A 65 0.95 12.27 -3.90
C PHE A 65 0.45 10.82 -4.00
N LYS A 66 -0.20 10.46 -5.12
CA LYS A 66 -0.66 9.08 -5.38
C LYS A 66 0.51 8.09 -5.39
N ALA A 67 1.59 8.41 -6.09
CA ALA A 67 2.79 7.56 -6.15
C ALA A 67 3.41 7.37 -4.75
N THR A 68 3.53 8.44 -3.97
CA THR A 68 4.05 8.39 -2.59
C THR A 68 3.14 7.56 -1.69
N ARG A 69 1.82 7.73 -1.81
CA ARG A 69 0.84 6.95 -1.05
C ARG A 69 0.95 5.47 -1.41
N ARG A 70 1.05 5.13 -2.69
CA ARG A 70 1.20 3.76 -3.20
C ARG A 70 2.49 3.10 -2.68
N ALA A 71 3.61 3.80 -2.76
CA ALA A 71 4.89 3.30 -2.24
C ALA A 71 4.83 3.01 -0.72
N ASN A 72 4.15 3.86 0.06
CA ASN A 72 3.95 3.62 1.49
C ASN A 72 3.02 2.42 1.75
N GLN A 73 1.97 2.26 0.96
CA GLN A 73 1.08 1.11 1.01
C GLN A 73 1.86 -0.20 0.81
N GLU A 74 2.66 -0.29 -0.27
CA GLU A 74 3.50 -1.47 -0.55
C GLU A 74 4.47 -1.76 0.58
N LYS A 75 5.20 -0.74 1.02
CA LYS A 75 6.18 -0.87 2.12
C LYS A 75 5.55 -1.50 3.35
N HIS A 76 4.38 -1.01 3.76
CA HIS A 76 3.72 -1.50 4.98
C HIS A 76 3.09 -2.88 4.79
N LEU A 77 2.60 -3.21 3.60
CA LEU A 77 2.12 -4.56 3.30
C LEU A 77 3.25 -5.60 3.38
N LEU A 78 4.40 -5.29 2.78
CA LEU A 78 5.58 -6.16 2.83
C LEU A 78 6.12 -6.26 4.26
N SER A 79 6.16 -5.16 4.99
CA SER A 79 6.59 -5.18 6.40
C SER A 79 5.66 -6.03 7.28
N PHE A 80 4.34 -5.96 7.04
CA PHE A 80 3.37 -6.81 7.73
C PHE A 80 3.56 -8.28 7.37
N HIS A 81 3.72 -8.60 6.08
CA HIS A 81 4.03 -9.95 5.60
C HIS A 81 5.26 -10.52 6.29
N ASP A 82 6.38 -9.78 6.31
CA ASP A 82 7.64 -10.24 6.87
C ASP A 82 7.52 -10.51 8.37
N ALA A 83 6.86 -9.61 9.11
CA ALA A 83 6.57 -9.80 10.52
C ALA A 83 5.68 -11.04 10.77
N ALA A 84 4.75 -11.33 9.84
CA ALA A 84 3.86 -12.47 9.97
C ALA A 84 4.57 -13.81 9.73
N VAL A 85 5.35 -13.87 8.65
CA VAL A 85 6.17 -15.02 8.28
C VAL A 85 7.22 -15.31 9.35
N GLU A 86 7.77 -14.27 9.99
CA GLU A 86 8.70 -14.46 11.11
C GLU A 86 8.06 -15.23 12.28
N ILE A 87 6.82 -14.92 12.64
CA ILE A 87 6.10 -15.66 13.68
C ILE A 87 5.86 -17.10 13.24
N LEU A 88 5.37 -17.30 12.01
CA LEU A 88 5.05 -18.63 11.50
C LEU A 88 6.27 -19.57 11.55
N HIS A 89 7.42 -19.11 11.08
CA HIS A 89 8.61 -19.97 11.00
C HIS A 89 9.42 -19.99 12.30
N LYS A 90 9.57 -18.87 13.00
CA LYS A 90 10.43 -18.82 14.20
C LYS A 90 9.70 -19.14 15.50
N ARG A 91 8.36 -19.14 15.52
CA ARG A 91 7.57 -19.34 16.75
C ARG A 91 6.61 -20.51 16.65
N TYR A 92 5.92 -20.68 15.53
CA TYR A 92 4.93 -21.77 15.39
C TYR A 92 5.51 -23.08 14.88
N SER A 93 6.72 -23.05 14.33
CA SER A 93 7.38 -24.24 13.74
C SER A 93 8.53 -24.76 14.60
N ILE A 94 8.66 -24.31 15.85
CA ILE A 94 9.76 -24.72 16.72
C ILE A 94 9.44 -26.04 17.43
N ASN A 95 10.46 -26.86 17.65
CA ASN A 95 10.41 -27.99 18.57
C ASN A 95 11.23 -27.64 19.82
N PHE A 96 10.60 -27.65 21.00
CA PHE A 96 11.30 -27.29 22.24
C PHE A 96 12.39 -28.29 22.63
N GLY A 97 12.30 -29.54 22.16
CA GLY A 97 13.35 -30.55 22.38
C GLY A 97 14.65 -30.26 21.63
N ASP A 98 14.61 -29.43 20.57
CA ASP A 98 15.79 -29.06 19.80
C ASP A 98 16.52 -27.84 20.40
N LEU A 99 15.96 -27.23 21.45
CA LEU A 99 16.61 -26.13 22.16
C LEU A 99 17.79 -26.63 22.99
N PRO A 100 18.86 -25.84 23.11
CA PRO A 100 20.04 -26.23 23.88
C PRO A 100 19.71 -26.40 25.37
N MET A 101 20.45 -27.30 26.04
CA MET A 101 20.35 -27.51 27.47
C MET A 101 21.09 -26.40 28.25
N ASP A 102 20.52 -25.20 28.25
CA ASP A 102 21.13 -23.97 28.75
C ASP A 102 20.45 -23.40 30.00
N GLN A 103 19.90 -24.29 30.85
CA GLN A 103 19.14 -23.94 32.06
C GLN A 103 17.95 -23.02 31.77
N GLY A 104 17.37 -23.17 30.57
CA GLY A 104 16.20 -22.44 30.13
C GLY A 104 16.45 -21.01 29.64
N LYS A 105 17.71 -20.62 29.41
CA LYS A 105 18.03 -19.32 28.80
C LYS A 105 17.38 -19.18 27.42
N SER A 106 17.49 -20.21 26.57
CA SER A 106 16.86 -20.21 25.24
C SER A 106 15.33 -20.19 25.31
N LEU A 107 14.73 -20.84 26.32
CA LEU A 107 13.29 -20.79 26.56
C LEU A 107 12.82 -19.41 27.01
N PHE A 108 13.62 -18.70 27.81
CA PHE A 108 13.33 -17.33 28.22
C PHE A 108 13.48 -16.34 27.05
N GLU A 109 14.50 -16.52 26.22
CA GLU A 109 14.67 -15.76 24.99
C GLU A 109 13.49 -15.99 24.06
N PHE A 110 13.09 -17.24 23.84
CA PHE A 110 11.90 -17.59 23.06
C PHE A 110 10.65 -16.86 23.55
N GLN A 111 10.40 -16.86 24.86
CA GLN A 111 9.27 -16.15 25.48
C GLN A 111 9.31 -14.64 25.20
N THR A 112 10.48 -14.03 25.33
CA THR A 112 10.68 -12.61 25.12
C THR A 112 10.46 -12.24 23.66
N GLU A 113 11.05 -13.01 22.75
CA GLU A 113 10.95 -12.75 21.32
C GLU A 113 9.54 -13.03 20.79
N PHE A 114 8.84 -14.06 21.29
CA PHE A 114 7.43 -14.29 20.98
C PHE A 114 6.58 -13.04 21.24
N HIS A 115 6.75 -12.42 22.41
CA HIS A 115 6.05 -11.18 22.74
C HIS A 115 6.42 -10.03 21.78
N LYS A 116 7.72 -9.84 21.51
CA LYS A 116 8.21 -8.80 20.61
C LYS A 116 7.62 -8.97 19.20
N ASN A 117 7.62 -10.18 18.65
CA ASN A 117 7.08 -10.43 17.32
C ASN A 117 5.59 -10.10 17.24
N ILE A 118 4.79 -10.44 18.25
CA ILE A 118 3.36 -10.05 18.30
C ILE A 118 3.20 -8.52 18.31
N VAL A 119 4.03 -7.81 19.08
CA VAL A 119 3.99 -6.33 19.13
C VAL A 119 4.40 -5.72 17.79
N THR A 120 5.42 -6.25 17.13
CA THR A 120 5.83 -5.80 15.79
C THR A 120 4.71 -6.03 14.78
N LEU A 121 4.10 -7.21 14.76
CA LEU A 121 2.97 -7.52 13.86
C LEU A 121 1.81 -6.54 14.06
N LEU A 122 1.45 -6.24 15.32
CA LEU A 122 0.42 -5.25 15.66
C LEU A 122 0.75 -3.84 15.14
N LYS A 123 2.01 -3.42 15.27
CA LYS A 123 2.46 -2.10 14.78
C LYS A 123 2.36 -1.99 13.27
N GLU A 124 2.76 -3.04 12.53
CA GLU A 124 2.64 -3.03 11.07
C GLU A 124 1.17 -3.04 10.63
N HIS A 125 0.31 -3.81 11.30
CA HIS A 125 -1.12 -3.77 11.04
C HIS A 125 -1.73 -2.37 11.29
N GLN A 126 -1.34 -1.69 12.38
CA GLN A 126 -1.80 -0.32 12.62
C GLN A 126 -1.38 0.63 11.50
N ARG A 127 -0.18 0.48 10.96
CA ARG A 127 0.28 1.27 9.81
C ARG A 127 -0.55 0.98 8.57
N LEU A 128 -0.89 -0.29 8.29
CA LEU A 128 -1.80 -0.63 7.20
C LEU A 128 -3.12 0.12 7.31
N VAL A 129 -3.73 0.14 8.50
CA VAL A 129 -5.01 0.85 8.73
C VAL A 129 -4.91 2.36 8.44
N LEU A 130 -3.71 2.97 8.52
CA LEU A 130 -3.52 4.40 8.20
C LEU A 130 -3.48 4.68 6.68
N PHE A 131 -2.98 3.73 5.89
CA PHE A 131 -2.77 3.92 4.45
C PHE A 131 -3.86 3.30 3.59
N PHE A 132 -4.66 2.39 4.14
CA PHE A 132 -5.74 1.70 3.45
C PHE A 132 -7.12 2.11 3.95
N ASN A 133 -8.12 1.98 3.10
CA ASN A 133 -9.51 2.21 3.48
C ASN A 133 -10.02 1.07 4.36
N LYS A 134 -10.95 1.35 5.28
CA LYS A 134 -11.54 0.34 6.19
C LYS A 134 -12.20 -0.86 5.50
N LYS A 135 -12.54 -0.75 4.21
CA LYS A 135 -13.21 -1.79 3.42
C LYS A 135 -12.25 -2.63 2.57
N ASP A 136 -10.95 -2.37 2.67
CA ASP A 136 -9.95 -3.09 1.90
C ASP A 136 -9.79 -4.53 2.42
N GLU A 137 -9.86 -5.50 1.51
CA GLU A 137 -9.73 -6.92 1.83
C GLU A 137 -8.37 -7.25 2.46
N LEU A 138 -7.29 -6.57 2.06
CA LEU A 138 -5.96 -6.74 2.64
C LEU A 138 -5.96 -6.43 4.13
N VAL A 139 -6.60 -5.32 4.52
CA VAL A 139 -6.70 -4.91 5.92
C VAL A 139 -7.58 -5.88 6.70
N ALA A 140 -8.64 -6.41 6.08
CA ALA A 140 -9.50 -7.40 6.71
C ALA A 140 -8.74 -8.71 6.98
N TYR A 141 -8.00 -9.24 6.00
CA TYR A 141 -7.20 -10.46 6.18
C TYR A 141 -6.04 -10.27 7.16
N ALA A 142 -5.36 -9.13 7.11
CA ALA A 142 -4.35 -8.76 8.10
C ALA A 142 -4.95 -8.69 9.52
N GLY A 143 -6.16 -8.15 9.66
CA GLY A 143 -6.88 -8.09 10.94
C GLY A 143 -7.25 -9.48 11.48
N THR A 144 -7.65 -10.41 10.63
CA THR A 144 -7.89 -11.81 11.02
C THR A 144 -6.60 -12.50 11.45
N THR A 145 -5.50 -12.28 10.73
CA THR A 145 -4.16 -12.79 11.07
C THR A 145 -3.73 -12.30 12.47
N ILE A 146 -3.92 -11.00 12.75
CA ILE A 146 -3.66 -10.42 14.08
C ILE A 146 -4.49 -11.08 15.17
N ARG A 147 -5.77 -11.33 14.92
CA ARG A 147 -6.67 -11.95 15.91
C ARG A 147 -6.20 -13.35 16.28
N ALA A 148 -5.85 -14.16 15.28
CA ALA A 148 -5.29 -15.49 15.50
C ALA A 148 -3.96 -15.41 16.29
N ALA A 149 -3.09 -14.45 15.96
CA ALA A 149 -1.84 -14.22 16.70
C ALA A 149 -2.10 -13.85 18.17
N LEU A 150 -3.06 -12.98 18.45
CA LEU A 150 -3.44 -12.57 19.81
C LEU A 150 -4.05 -13.73 20.60
N ASN A 151 -4.89 -14.56 19.97
CA ASN A 151 -5.42 -15.77 20.59
C ASN A 151 -4.29 -16.74 20.94
N SER A 152 -3.34 -16.96 20.02
CA SER A 152 -2.15 -17.77 20.29
C SER A 152 -1.32 -17.22 21.46
N LYS A 153 -1.24 -15.90 21.62
CA LYS A 153 -0.55 -15.26 22.76
C LYS A 153 -1.23 -15.56 24.09
N ILE A 154 -2.55 -15.64 24.13
CA ILE A 154 -3.30 -16.03 25.33
C ILE A 154 -2.96 -17.48 25.69
N THR A 155 -3.05 -18.39 24.73
CA THR A 155 -2.71 -19.82 24.91
C THR A 155 -1.25 -19.99 25.32
N PHE A 156 -0.34 -19.24 24.70
CA PHE A 156 1.06 -19.20 25.07
C PHE A 156 1.25 -18.80 26.55
N LYS A 157 0.63 -17.69 26.98
CA LYS A 157 0.74 -17.21 28.36
C LYS A 157 0.25 -18.26 29.38
N ASN A 158 -0.82 -18.98 29.06
CA ASN A 158 -1.44 -19.94 29.97
C ASN A 158 -0.63 -21.24 30.12
N ASN A 159 0.06 -21.67 29.07
CA ASN A 159 0.66 -23.01 29.02
C ASN A 159 2.20 -23.00 29.00
N PHE A 160 2.84 -21.97 28.47
CA PHE A 160 4.30 -21.97 28.24
C PHE A 160 5.11 -22.04 29.53
N SER A 161 4.57 -21.57 30.66
CA SER A 161 5.26 -21.70 31.95
C SER A 161 5.50 -23.17 32.33
N ALA A 162 4.56 -24.06 32.04
CA ALA A 162 4.67 -25.49 32.33
C ALA A 162 5.69 -26.16 31.39
N VAL A 163 5.67 -25.82 30.11
CA VAL A 163 6.70 -26.25 29.13
C VAL A 163 8.08 -25.85 29.62
N LYS A 164 8.24 -24.59 30.00
CA LYS A 164 9.52 -24.06 30.46
C LYS A 164 10.03 -24.78 31.72
N SER A 165 9.20 -24.91 32.75
CA SER A 165 9.63 -25.56 34.00
C SER A 165 9.99 -27.03 33.79
N THR A 166 9.14 -27.78 33.08
CA THR A 166 9.37 -29.22 32.86
C THR A 166 10.59 -29.49 31.96
N SER A 167 10.84 -28.64 30.97
CA SER A 167 12.06 -28.74 30.14
C SER A 167 13.33 -28.46 30.96
N ILE A 168 13.28 -27.50 31.89
CA ILE A 168 14.40 -27.21 32.80
C ILE A 168 14.63 -28.38 33.76
N ASP A 169 13.56 -28.96 34.31
CA ASP A 169 13.65 -30.14 35.18
C ASP A 169 14.26 -31.34 34.44
N GLU A 170 13.90 -31.54 33.17
CA GLU A 170 14.51 -32.57 32.31
C GLU A 170 16.01 -32.33 32.13
N GLN A 171 16.44 -31.09 31.89
CA GLN A 171 17.86 -30.75 31.76
C GLN A 171 18.64 -31.06 33.05
N PHE A 172 18.06 -30.74 34.21
CA PHE A 172 18.69 -31.06 35.50
C PHE A 172 18.77 -32.58 35.75
N ALA A 173 17.71 -33.33 35.44
CA ALA A 173 17.70 -34.77 35.57
C ALA A 173 18.66 -35.46 34.58
N TYR A 174 18.81 -34.92 33.37
CA TYR A 174 19.81 -35.38 32.42
C TYR A 174 21.24 -35.18 32.97
N ALA A 175 21.50 -34.02 33.57
CA ALA A 175 22.78 -33.70 34.18
C ALA A 175 23.11 -34.52 35.45
N SER A 176 22.09 -35.01 36.18
CA SER A 176 22.29 -35.85 37.38
C SER A 176 22.82 -37.25 37.04
N GLY A 177 22.59 -37.73 35.81
CA GLY A 177 22.99 -39.05 35.35
C GLY A 177 22.09 -40.19 35.84
N ASP A 178 21.06 -39.90 36.64
CA ASP A 178 20.05 -40.88 37.04
C ASP A 178 19.05 -41.11 35.89
N LYS A 179 19.14 -42.29 35.27
CA LYS A 179 18.26 -42.67 34.16
C LYS A 179 16.78 -42.70 34.56
N GLN A 180 16.44 -43.15 35.76
CA GLN A 180 15.03 -43.22 36.19
C GLN A 180 14.46 -41.81 36.39
N GLU A 181 15.26 -40.93 37.00
CA GLU A 181 14.89 -39.53 37.19
C GLU A 181 14.71 -38.81 35.84
N TYR A 182 15.66 -39.02 34.92
CA TYR A 182 15.59 -38.49 33.56
C TYR A 182 14.33 -38.95 32.82
N PHE A 183 14.03 -40.26 32.78
CA PHE A 183 12.84 -40.76 32.09
C PHE A 183 11.53 -40.19 32.66
N LYS A 184 11.48 -39.97 33.97
CA LYS A 184 10.33 -39.35 34.63
C LYS A 184 10.19 -37.87 34.25
N ALA A 185 11.30 -37.13 34.19
CA ALA A 185 11.31 -35.73 33.81
C ALA A 185 10.96 -35.54 32.32
N ALA A 186 11.56 -36.33 31.43
CA ALA A 186 11.28 -36.31 29.99
C ALA A 186 9.79 -36.57 29.70
N ARG A 187 9.15 -37.54 30.38
CA ARG A 187 7.71 -37.80 30.21
C ARG A 187 6.85 -36.59 30.60
N LYS A 188 7.21 -35.89 31.66
CA LYS A 188 6.48 -34.67 32.09
C LYS A 188 6.66 -33.53 31.08
N ALA A 189 7.88 -33.37 30.53
CA ALA A 189 8.16 -32.39 29.49
C ALA A 189 7.36 -32.70 28.22
N ASP A 190 7.31 -33.96 27.79
CA ASP A 190 6.50 -34.42 26.66
C ASP A 190 5.01 -34.16 26.86
N GLU A 191 4.46 -34.46 28.04
CA GLU A 191 3.06 -34.18 28.39
C GLU A 191 2.74 -32.68 28.32
N ALA A 192 3.62 -31.84 28.87
CA ALA A 192 3.47 -30.38 28.82
C ALA A 192 3.57 -29.84 27.38
N ASN A 193 4.53 -30.32 26.60
CA ASN A 193 4.72 -29.96 25.20
C ASN A 193 3.52 -30.36 24.35
N LYS A 194 3.04 -31.60 24.50
CA LYS A 194 1.87 -32.11 23.77
C LYS A 194 0.62 -31.30 24.09
N LYS A 195 0.39 -30.99 25.36
CA LYS A 195 -0.74 -30.13 25.77
C LYS A 195 -0.62 -28.74 25.14
N TYR A 196 0.53 -28.08 25.30
CA TYR A 196 0.79 -26.76 24.72
C TYR A 196 0.50 -26.74 23.21
N TRP A 197 1.06 -27.68 22.46
CA TRP A 197 0.87 -27.71 21.01
C TRP A 197 -0.57 -28.07 20.60
N SER A 198 -1.25 -28.94 21.34
CA SER A 198 -2.66 -29.25 21.08
C SER A 198 -3.57 -28.03 21.22
N GLU A 199 -3.28 -27.13 22.17
CA GLU A 199 -4.04 -25.90 22.38
C GLU A 199 -3.58 -24.78 21.42
N MET A 200 -2.32 -24.76 21.02
CA MET A 200 -1.80 -23.78 20.05
C MET A 200 -2.25 -24.07 18.62
N HIS A 201 -2.37 -25.35 18.25
CA HIS A 201 -2.58 -25.78 16.87
C HIS A 201 -3.79 -25.11 16.18
N PRO A 202 -4.99 -25.01 16.80
CA PRO A 202 -6.12 -24.33 16.17
C PRO A 202 -5.83 -22.87 15.81
N HIS A 203 -5.09 -22.16 16.67
CA HIS A 203 -4.72 -20.77 16.42
C HIS A 203 -3.66 -20.63 15.32
N ILE A 204 -2.75 -21.61 15.23
CA ILE A 204 -1.72 -21.65 14.18
C ILE A 204 -2.35 -21.91 12.81
N GLU A 205 -3.33 -22.81 12.73
CA GLU A 205 -4.05 -23.08 11.49
C GLU A 205 -4.92 -21.89 11.07
N GLU A 206 -5.63 -21.26 12.01
CA GLU A 206 -6.36 -20.01 11.76
C GLU A 206 -5.42 -18.90 11.24
N TYR A 207 -4.25 -18.78 11.87
CA TYR A 207 -3.22 -17.82 11.49
C TYR A 207 -2.69 -18.09 10.08
N ARG A 208 -2.34 -19.34 9.76
CA ARG A 208 -1.83 -19.74 8.45
C ARG A 208 -2.86 -19.47 7.36
N GLY A 209 -4.10 -19.90 7.56
CA GLY A 209 -5.18 -19.67 6.59
C GLY A 209 -5.43 -18.18 6.35
N ALA A 210 -5.44 -17.36 7.41
CA ALA A 210 -5.60 -15.91 7.27
C ALA A 210 -4.42 -15.24 6.54
N LEU A 211 -3.19 -15.70 6.82
CA LEU A 211 -1.98 -15.20 6.16
C LEU A 211 -1.95 -15.60 4.68
N GLU A 212 -2.38 -16.81 4.32
CA GLU A 212 -2.50 -17.23 2.92
C GLU A 212 -3.49 -16.36 2.13
N LEU A 213 -4.66 -16.05 2.72
CA LEU A 213 -5.62 -15.12 2.11
C LEU A 213 -5.02 -13.72 1.93
N PHE A 214 -4.29 -13.23 2.94
CA PHE A 214 -3.57 -11.97 2.86
C PHE A 214 -2.51 -11.98 1.74
N VAL A 215 -1.70 -13.03 1.63
CA VAL A 215 -0.66 -13.17 0.60
C VAL A 215 -1.27 -13.21 -0.80
N ASN A 216 -2.39 -13.90 -0.98
CA ASN A 216 -3.09 -13.94 -2.27
C ASN A 216 -3.61 -12.55 -2.68
N ALA A 217 -4.24 -11.83 -1.74
CA ALA A 217 -4.66 -10.46 -1.97
C ALA A 217 -3.46 -9.53 -2.23
N LEU A 218 -2.34 -9.73 -1.52
CA LEU A 218 -1.12 -8.93 -1.68
C LEU A 218 -0.52 -9.12 -3.07
N ASN A 219 -0.44 -10.37 -3.55
CA ASN A 219 0.02 -10.64 -4.91
C ASN A 219 -0.86 -9.94 -5.95
N GLY A 220 -2.19 -9.96 -5.77
CA GLY A 220 -3.11 -9.21 -6.63
C GLY A 220 -2.85 -7.70 -6.61
N PHE A 221 -2.64 -7.14 -5.42
CA PHE A 221 -2.30 -5.73 -5.24
C PHE A 221 -0.97 -5.36 -5.88
N LEU A 222 0.09 -6.17 -5.72
CA LEU A 222 1.41 -5.90 -6.31
C LEU A 222 1.43 -6.09 -7.83
N ALA A 223 0.59 -6.98 -8.36
CA ALA A 223 0.47 -7.19 -9.81
C ALA A 223 -0.27 -6.06 -10.52
N ASN A 224 -1.11 -5.28 -9.81
CA ASN A 224 -1.84 -4.15 -10.39
C ASN A 224 -1.19 -2.80 -10.01
N PRO A 225 -0.56 -2.10 -10.96
CA PRO A 225 0.05 -0.79 -10.70
C PRO A 225 -0.97 0.30 -10.37
N ASP A 226 -2.23 0.18 -10.81
CA ASP A 226 -3.32 1.14 -10.56
C ASP A 226 -4.62 0.40 -10.17
N PRO A 227 -4.79 0.01 -8.90
CA PRO A 227 -6.10 -0.42 -8.42
C PRO A 227 -7.00 0.81 -8.25
N GLU A 228 -8.15 0.81 -8.95
CA GLU A 228 -9.17 1.87 -8.93
C GLU A 228 -9.66 2.22 -7.51
#